data_AF-A0A1I3XL81-F1
#
_entry.id   AF-A0A1I3XL81-F1
#
_cell.length_a   1.000
_cell.length_b   1.000
_cell.length_c   1.000
_cell.angle_alpha   90.00
_cell.angle_beta   90.00
_cell.angle_gamma   90.00
#
_symmetry.space_group_name_H-M   'P 1'
#
loop_
_entity.id
_entity.type
_entity.pdbx_description
1 polymer ?
#
loop_
_entity_poly.entity_id
_entity_poly.type
_entity_poly.pdbx_seq_one_letter_code
_entity_poly.pdbx_strand_id
1 'polypeptide(L)'
;MKKIKLILSSIFLLVVAVIFTLGIFILINEIQEMLFVPDDSLMWTFNYPASLGIFIYEVYLILGMVYVFCKKFRSIYKEFRPRNVFMNKNRRSKFRIFIAINVMLFYMIISSVTVITENRIIDYSFLHPQGQVFNYDNIIKINTGVYGRNSLIPMKYSKGEFFYILELKNGQKVHLNRVCGTKDDEHDFLVIRRIDDKLVNRRTLKVSSMGNFERTTDYLDKIYTDKIQDILKNTN
;
A
#
# COMPACT_ATOMS: atom_id res chain seq x y z
N MET A 1 -28.61 20.32 -24.73
CA MET A 1 -27.18 20.69 -24.90
C MET A 1 -26.43 20.94 -23.59
N LYS A 2 -26.85 21.85 -22.70
CA LYS A 2 -26.13 22.14 -21.43
C LYS A 2 -25.93 20.92 -20.51
N LYS A 3 -26.95 20.06 -20.38
CA LYS A 3 -26.87 18.82 -19.57
C LYS A 3 -25.89 17.79 -20.15
N ILE A 4 -25.91 17.58 -21.48
CA ILE A 4 -25.00 16.66 -22.18
C ILE A 4 -23.54 17.15 -22.07
N LYS A 5 -23.30 18.44 -22.27
CA LYS A 5 -21.96 19.06 -22.10
C LYS A 5 -21.44 18.91 -20.66
N LEU A 6 -22.34 19.00 -19.68
CA LEU A 6 -21.99 18.79 -18.27
C LEU A 6 -21.64 17.33 -17.98
N ILE A 7 -22.42 16.37 -18.49
CA ILE A 7 -22.15 14.93 -18.36
C ILE A 7 -20.80 14.58 -18.99
N LEU A 8 -20.56 15.00 -20.24
CA LEU A 8 -19.29 14.77 -20.93
C LEU A 8 -18.10 15.39 -20.18
N SER A 9 -18.27 16.61 -19.65
CA SER A 9 -17.22 17.26 -18.86
C SER A 9 -16.93 16.53 -17.55
N SER A 10 -17.94 15.96 -16.90
CA SER A 10 -17.77 15.17 -15.68
C SER A 10 -17.06 13.85 -15.94
N ILE A 11 -17.42 13.16 -17.03
CA ILE A 11 -16.75 11.91 -17.46
C ILE A 11 -15.28 12.19 -17.76
N PHE A 12 -14.99 13.25 -18.52
CA PHE A 12 -13.62 13.64 -18.82
C PHE A 12 -12.81 13.91 -17.54
N LEU A 13 -13.38 14.67 -16.59
CA LEU A 13 -12.73 14.96 -15.33
C LEU A 13 -12.45 13.70 -14.49
N LEU A 14 -13.35 12.72 -14.54
CA LEU A 14 -13.16 11.42 -13.89
C LEU A 14 -12.01 10.64 -14.53
N VAL A 15 -11.94 10.58 -15.85
CA VAL A 15 -10.83 9.91 -16.57
C VAL A 15 -9.49 10.57 -16.23
N VAL A 16 -9.43 11.91 -16.24
CA VAL A 16 -8.21 12.63 -15.85
C VAL A 16 -7.82 12.33 -14.41
N ALA A 17 -8.78 12.28 -13.48
CA ALA A 17 -8.51 11.94 -12.09
C ALA A 17 -7.93 10.52 -11.93
N VAL A 18 -8.47 9.54 -12.65
CA VAL A 18 -7.97 8.15 -12.63
C VAL A 18 -6.53 8.07 -13.18
N ILE A 19 -6.25 8.72 -14.31
CA ILE A 19 -4.89 8.75 -14.89
C ILE A 19 -3.91 9.42 -13.91
N PHE A 20 -4.35 10.50 -13.26
CA PHE A 20 -3.53 11.23 -12.30
C PHE A 20 -3.24 10.39 -11.04
N THR A 21 -4.23 9.66 -10.52
CA THR A 21 -4.07 8.67 -9.44
C THR A 21 -3.03 7.61 -9.81
N LEU A 22 -3.17 6.98 -10.98
CA LEU A 22 -2.20 5.96 -11.43
C LEU A 22 -0.80 6.55 -11.56
N GLY A 23 -0.67 7.77 -12.10
CA GLY A 23 0.61 8.47 -12.22
C GLY A 23 1.26 8.77 -10.87
N ILE A 24 0.49 9.19 -9.86
CA ILE A 24 1.00 9.39 -8.49
C ILE A 24 1.47 8.07 -7.89
N PHE A 25 0.69 7.00 -8.04
CA PHE A 25 1.03 5.69 -7.49
C PHE A 25 2.35 5.17 -8.08
N ILE A 26 2.50 5.23 -9.41
CA ILE A 26 3.74 4.85 -10.10
C ILE A 26 4.90 5.73 -9.61
N LEU A 27 4.71 7.06 -9.57
CA LEU A 27 5.74 7.99 -9.13
C LEU A 27 6.21 7.71 -7.69
N ILE A 28 5.29 7.39 -6.78
CA ILE A 28 5.64 7.03 -5.39
C ILE A 28 6.49 5.76 -5.39
N ASN A 29 6.09 4.74 -6.16
CA ASN A 29 6.83 3.48 -6.22
C ASN A 29 8.26 3.69 -6.74
N GLU A 30 8.41 4.42 -7.84
CA GLU A 30 9.72 4.76 -8.44
C GLU A 30 10.61 5.54 -7.46
N ILE A 31 10.05 6.53 -6.75
CA ILE A 31 10.80 7.28 -5.73
C ILE A 31 11.22 6.36 -4.58
N GLN A 32 10.37 5.42 -4.18
CA GLN A 32 10.68 4.49 -3.10
C GLN A 32 11.78 3.51 -3.48
N GLU A 33 11.69 2.95 -4.67
CA GLU A 33 12.72 2.07 -5.23
C GLU A 33 14.06 2.81 -5.30
N MET A 34 14.08 4.00 -5.91
CA MET A 34 15.28 4.82 -6.05
C MET A 34 15.91 5.22 -4.71
N LEU A 35 15.12 5.50 -3.67
CA LEU A 35 15.63 6.05 -2.40
C LEU A 35 15.95 5.00 -1.34
N PHE A 36 15.21 3.89 -1.29
CA PHE A 36 15.24 2.97 -0.14
C PHE A 36 15.63 1.54 -0.49
N VAL A 37 15.51 1.15 -1.76
CA VAL A 37 15.72 -0.23 -2.18
C VAL A 37 17.18 -0.41 -2.58
N PRO A 38 17.96 -1.21 -1.84
CA PRO A 38 19.33 -1.55 -2.20
C PRO A 38 19.36 -2.63 -3.29
N ASP A 39 20.46 -2.70 -4.04
CA ASP A 39 20.68 -3.67 -5.13
C ASP A 39 20.65 -5.15 -4.68
N ASP A 40 20.88 -5.39 -3.38
CA ASP A 40 20.84 -6.73 -2.75
C ASP A 40 19.45 -7.11 -2.22
N SER A 41 18.43 -6.30 -2.51
CA SER A 41 17.05 -6.62 -2.17
C SER A 41 16.52 -7.81 -2.98
N LEU A 42 15.63 -8.57 -2.36
CA LEU A 42 14.83 -9.62 -2.99
C LEU A 42 13.47 -9.06 -3.42
N MET A 43 12.87 -8.25 -2.55
CA MET A 43 11.58 -7.62 -2.75
C MET A 43 11.41 -6.45 -1.78
N TRP A 44 10.49 -5.54 -2.10
CA TRP A 44 10.04 -4.50 -1.19
C TRP A 44 8.53 -4.38 -1.21
N THR A 45 7.98 -3.95 -0.08
CA THR A 45 6.55 -3.83 0.13
C THR A 45 6.21 -2.50 0.77
N PHE A 46 5.03 -1.96 0.46
CA PHE A 46 4.50 -0.84 1.23
C PHE A 46 4.13 -1.33 2.63
N ASN A 47 4.53 -0.55 3.63
CA ASN A 47 4.12 -0.82 5.00
C ASN A 47 2.60 -0.73 5.13
N TYR A 48 1.97 -1.79 5.63
CA TYR A 48 0.57 -1.74 6.04
C TYR A 48 0.49 -1.28 7.50
N PRO A 49 -0.40 -0.34 7.87
CA PRO A 49 -1.48 0.25 7.07
C PRO A 49 -1.13 1.53 6.32
N ALA A 50 0.13 2.00 6.33
CA ALA A 50 0.54 3.24 5.69
C ALA A 50 0.22 3.29 4.18
N SER A 51 0.26 2.15 3.49
CA SER A 51 -0.23 1.99 2.10
C SER A 51 -1.66 2.50 1.89
N LEU A 52 -2.56 2.34 2.87
CA LEU A 52 -3.93 2.87 2.76
C LEU A 52 -3.96 4.42 2.77
N GLY A 53 -2.91 5.06 3.27
CA GLY A 53 -2.75 6.50 3.29
C GLY A 53 -2.69 7.12 1.89
N ILE A 54 -2.25 6.36 0.87
CA ILE A 54 -2.21 6.83 -0.54
C ILE A 54 -3.61 7.22 -0.99
N PHE A 55 -4.62 6.41 -0.71
CA PHE A 55 -6.01 6.70 -1.08
C PHE A 55 -6.56 7.92 -0.34
N ILE A 56 -6.26 8.04 0.96
CA ILE A 56 -6.66 9.21 1.75
C ILE A 56 -6.02 10.47 1.16
N TYR A 57 -4.75 10.39 0.79
CA TYR A 57 -4.00 11.47 0.16
C TYR A 57 -4.61 11.87 -1.19
N GLU A 58 -4.93 10.92 -2.06
CA GLU A 58 -5.56 11.19 -3.35
C GLU A 58 -6.95 11.83 -3.21
N VAL A 59 -7.81 11.30 -2.34
CA VAL A 59 -9.13 11.87 -2.09
C VAL A 59 -9.00 13.30 -1.56
N TYR A 60 -8.06 13.54 -0.64
CA TYR A 60 -7.77 14.87 -0.12
C TYR A 60 -7.29 15.84 -1.21
N LEU A 61 -6.42 15.36 -2.10
CA LEU A 61 -5.86 16.12 -3.22
C LEU A 61 -6.95 16.47 -4.24
N ILE A 62 -7.80 15.52 -4.62
CA ILE A 62 -8.95 15.73 -5.52
C ILE A 62 -9.93 16.74 -4.91
N LEU A 63 -10.32 16.57 -3.65
CA LEU A 63 -11.22 17.51 -2.95
C LEU A 63 -10.60 18.91 -2.88
N GLY A 64 -9.30 19.01 -2.62
CA GLY A 64 -8.53 20.25 -2.64
C GLY A 64 -8.56 20.93 -4.02
N MET A 65 -8.29 20.17 -5.09
CA MET A 65 -8.36 20.68 -6.46
C MET A 65 -9.77 21.14 -6.82
N VAL A 66 -10.79 20.34 -6.55
CA VAL A 66 -12.20 20.70 -6.80
C VAL A 66 -12.55 21.99 -6.04
N TYR A 67 -12.15 22.13 -4.78
CA TYR A 67 -12.38 23.35 -4.00
C TYR A 67 -11.71 24.59 -4.63
N VAL A 68 -10.48 24.44 -5.13
CA VAL A 68 -9.72 25.55 -5.75
C VAL A 68 -10.30 25.94 -7.11
N PHE A 69 -10.58 24.97 -7.99
CA PHE A 69 -10.95 25.21 -9.39
C PHE A 69 -12.46 25.40 -9.60
N CYS A 70 -13.33 24.70 -8.86
CA CYS A 70 -14.78 24.78 -9.06
C CYS A 70 -15.42 25.91 -8.25
N LYS A 71 -15.68 27.06 -8.90
CA LYS A 71 -16.36 28.22 -8.28
C LYS A 71 -17.74 27.88 -7.67
N LYS A 72 -18.51 26.97 -8.29
CA LYS A 72 -19.83 26.54 -7.79
C LYS A 72 -19.75 25.75 -6.48
N PHE A 73 -18.72 24.92 -6.30
CA PHE A 73 -18.56 24.16 -5.06
C PHE A 73 -18.23 25.08 -3.88
N ARG A 74 -17.49 26.17 -4.15
CA ARG A 74 -17.21 27.23 -3.16
C ARG A 74 -18.45 27.99 -2.72
N SER A 75 -19.46 28.18 -3.59
CA SER A 75 -20.70 28.86 -3.19
C SER A 75 -21.56 27.96 -2.30
N ILE A 76 -21.68 26.67 -2.63
CA ILE A 76 -22.39 25.68 -1.81
C ILE A 76 -21.72 25.54 -0.43
N TYR A 77 -20.39 25.42 -0.37
CA TYR A 77 -19.67 25.35 0.91
C TYR A 77 -19.86 26.60 1.79
N LYS A 78 -20.04 27.78 1.19
CA LYS A 78 -20.32 29.02 1.94
C LYS A 78 -21.72 29.02 2.56
N GLU A 79 -22.67 28.32 1.95
CA GLU A 79 -24.08 28.25 2.37
C GLU A 79 -24.26 27.29 3.56
N PHE A 80 -23.52 26.19 3.59
CA PHE A 80 -23.52 25.20 4.68
C PHE A 80 -22.56 25.52 5.84
N ARG A 81 -21.93 26.70 5.83
CA ARG A 81 -20.92 27.04 6.84
C ARG A 81 -21.56 27.64 8.10
N PRO A 82 -21.28 27.12 9.31
CA PRO A 82 -21.70 27.78 10.53
C PRO A 82 -21.11 29.19 10.61
N ARG A 83 -21.96 30.18 10.93
CA ARG A 83 -21.65 31.62 10.92
C ARG A 83 -20.47 32.01 11.83
N ASN A 84 -20.13 31.16 12.79
CA ASN A 84 -19.16 31.45 13.85
C ASN A 84 -17.96 30.49 13.84
N VAL A 85 -17.04 30.62 12.88
CA VAL A 85 -15.67 30.09 13.06
C VAL A 85 -14.66 31.01 12.38
N PHE A 86 -13.65 31.39 13.17
CA PHE A 86 -12.36 32.09 12.99
C PHE A 86 -11.56 31.89 11.67
N MET A 87 -12.20 31.54 10.55
CA MET A 87 -11.58 31.11 9.30
C MET A 87 -11.79 32.12 8.17
N ASN A 88 -11.92 33.42 8.49
CA ASN A 88 -12.17 34.47 7.49
C ASN A 88 -10.96 35.31 7.09
N LYS A 89 -9.75 35.00 7.56
CA LYS A 89 -8.55 35.76 7.15
C LYS A 89 -7.60 34.93 6.28
N ASN A 90 -7.43 35.43 5.06
CA ASN A 90 -6.36 35.18 4.11
C ASN A 90 -6.35 33.81 3.37
N ARG A 91 -6.86 33.81 2.13
CA ARG A 91 -6.83 32.69 1.18
C ARG A 91 -5.42 32.10 1.00
N ARG A 92 -4.38 32.95 1.05
CA ARG A 92 -2.98 32.54 0.98
C ARG A 92 -2.58 31.63 2.14
N SER A 93 -3.12 31.85 3.34
CA SER A 93 -2.80 31.01 4.50
C SER A 93 -3.39 29.60 4.39
N LYS A 94 -4.65 29.49 3.95
CA LYS A 94 -5.30 28.19 3.72
C LYS A 94 -4.58 27.36 2.66
N PHE A 95 -4.14 28.01 1.59
CA PHE A 95 -3.35 27.35 0.54
C PHE A 95 -1.99 26.87 1.05
N ARG A 96 -1.29 27.68 1.87
CA ARG A 96 -0.04 27.25 2.52
C ARG A 96 -0.24 26.05 3.44
N ILE A 97 -1.29 26.05 4.26
CA ILE A 97 -1.62 24.91 5.14
C ILE A 97 -1.94 23.67 4.31
N PHE A 98 -2.72 23.80 3.24
CA PHE A 98 -3.01 22.70 2.32
C PHE A 98 -1.73 22.10 1.74
N ILE A 99 -0.80 22.94 1.24
CA ILE A 99 0.49 22.46 0.73
C ILE A 99 1.28 21.76 1.84
N ALA A 100 1.41 22.37 3.02
CA ALA A 100 2.18 21.81 4.13
C ALA A 100 1.67 20.42 4.55
N ILE A 101 0.34 20.25 4.65
CA ILE A 101 -0.28 18.95 4.95
C ILE A 101 0.02 17.94 3.84
N ASN A 102 -0.09 18.34 2.57
CA ASN A 102 0.19 17.43 1.46
C ASN A 102 1.66 16.98 1.43
N VAL A 103 2.61 17.89 1.68
CA VAL A 103 4.04 17.54 1.73
C VAL A 103 4.31 16.57 2.88
N MET A 104 3.73 16.82 4.06
CA MET A 104 3.86 15.92 5.20
C MET A 104 3.28 14.53 4.91
N LEU A 105 2.07 14.45 4.35
CA LEU A 105 1.45 13.17 3.99
C LEU A 105 2.25 12.42 2.92
N PHE A 106 2.74 13.13 1.91
CA PHE A 106 3.56 12.57 0.85
C PHE A 106 4.87 11.99 1.40
N TYR A 107 5.55 12.72 2.29
CA TYR A 107 6.73 12.23 2.99
C TYR A 107 6.43 10.97 3.81
N MET A 108 5.31 10.95 4.55
CA MET A 108 4.91 9.78 5.34
C MET A 108 4.67 8.55 4.46
N ILE A 109 4.06 8.73 3.29
CA ILE A 109 3.81 7.64 2.34
C ILE A 109 5.12 7.12 1.76
N ILE A 110 5.96 8.01 1.22
CA ILE A 110 7.22 7.63 0.58
C ILE A 110 8.14 6.91 1.56
N SER A 111 8.25 7.40 2.80
CA SER A 111 9.11 6.80 3.82
C SER A 111 8.56 5.49 4.41
N SER A 112 7.40 5.00 4.00
CA SER A 112 6.75 3.80 4.56
C SER A 112 6.96 2.55 3.69
N VAL A 113 8.18 2.01 3.72
CA VAL A 113 8.63 0.87 2.89
C VAL A 113 9.32 -0.17 3.75
N THR A 114 9.00 -1.44 3.55
CA THR A 114 9.83 -2.54 4.06
C THR A 114 10.58 -3.16 2.90
N VAL A 115 11.89 -3.27 3.03
CA VAL A 115 12.78 -3.96 2.09
C VAL A 115 13.23 -5.28 2.69
N ILE A 116 13.24 -6.32 1.88
CA ILE A 116 13.69 -7.65 2.28
C ILE A 116 14.89 -8.00 1.43
N THR A 117 15.99 -8.35 2.08
CA THR A 117 17.24 -8.78 1.44
C THR A 117 17.49 -10.25 1.75
N GLU A 118 18.62 -10.80 1.32
CA GLU A 118 18.94 -12.20 1.57
C GLU A 118 19.05 -12.59 3.06
N ASN A 119 19.40 -11.62 3.93
CA ASN A 119 19.77 -11.87 5.32
C ASN A 119 19.06 -10.97 6.36
N ARG A 120 18.46 -9.85 5.93
CA ARG A 120 17.86 -8.84 6.81
C ARG A 120 16.59 -8.24 6.20
N ILE A 121 15.73 -7.73 7.07
CA ILE A 121 14.58 -6.88 6.75
C ILE A 121 14.94 -5.47 7.16
N ILE A 122 14.68 -4.49 6.29
CA ILE A 122 14.89 -3.06 6.58
C ILE A 122 13.54 -2.39 6.54
N ASP A 123 13.07 -1.88 7.68
CA ASP A 123 11.80 -1.17 7.79
C ASP A 123 12.03 0.34 7.82
N TYR A 124 11.66 1.02 6.74
CA TYR A 124 11.64 2.46 6.66
C TYR A 124 10.30 2.98 7.16
N SER A 125 10.36 4.02 7.98
CA SER A 125 9.16 4.76 8.41
C SER A 125 9.46 6.25 8.47
N PHE A 126 8.42 7.08 8.51
CA PHE A 126 8.58 8.53 8.63
C PHE A 126 9.34 8.96 9.90
N LEU A 127 9.31 8.14 10.96
CA LEU A 127 10.07 8.34 12.20
C LEU A 127 11.49 7.77 12.12
N HIS A 128 11.71 6.77 11.28
CA HIS A 128 12.99 6.09 11.10
C HIS A 128 13.38 6.07 9.61
N PRO A 129 13.68 7.23 9.01
CA PRO A 129 13.99 7.32 7.57
C PRO A 129 15.30 6.65 7.17
N GLN A 130 16.19 6.39 8.13
CA GLN A 130 17.43 5.62 7.95
C GLN A 130 17.17 4.09 7.90
N GLY A 131 15.94 3.65 8.18
CA GLY A 131 15.57 2.24 8.22
C GLY A 131 15.93 1.59 9.56
N GLN A 132 14.99 0.81 10.09
CA GLN A 132 15.24 -0.09 11.20
C GLN A 132 15.59 -1.47 10.66
N VAL A 133 16.79 -1.96 10.98
CA VAL A 133 17.30 -3.24 10.46
C VAL A 133 16.95 -4.38 11.41
N PHE A 134 16.33 -5.43 10.88
CA PHE A 134 16.01 -6.66 11.59
C PHE A 134 16.68 -7.86 10.92
N ASN A 135 17.44 -8.61 11.70
CA ASN A 135 17.91 -9.92 11.27
C ASN A 135 16.76 -10.93 11.26
N TYR A 136 16.87 -11.99 10.46
CA TYR A 136 15.83 -13.03 10.40
C TYR A 136 15.60 -13.74 11.74
N ASP A 137 16.58 -13.74 12.64
CA ASP A 137 16.43 -14.27 14.01
C ASP A 137 15.48 -13.42 14.88
N ASN A 138 15.05 -12.25 14.40
CA ASN A 138 14.02 -11.44 15.03
C ASN A 138 12.60 -11.83 14.59
N ILE A 139 12.44 -12.73 13.62
CA ILE A 139 11.13 -13.24 13.19
C ILE A 139 10.73 -14.34 14.17
N ILE A 140 9.61 -14.12 14.88
CA ILE A 140 9.10 -15.09 15.86
C ILE A 140 8.07 -16.04 15.24
N LYS A 141 7.36 -15.58 14.21
CA LYS A 141 6.24 -16.32 13.65
C LYS A 141 5.99 -15.95 12.20
N ILE A 142 5.66 -16.96 11.40
CA ILE A 142 5.10 -16.82 10.06
C ILE A 142 3.61 -17.17 10.15
N ASN A 143 2.76 -16.31 9.62
CA ASN A 143 1.33 -16.57 9.45
C ASN A 143 0.98 -16.49 7.97
N THR A 144 0.53 -17.61 7.39
CA THR A 144 0.24 -17.70 5.97
C THR A 144 -1.03 -18.52 5.70
N GLY A 145 -1.71 -18.19 4.60
CA GLY A 145 -2.97 -18.81 4.24
C GLY A 145 -3.66 -18.08 3.10
N VAL A 146 -4.94 -18.38 2.91
CA VAL A 146 -5.79 -17.78 1.88
C VAL A 146 -7.02 -17.15 2.52
N TYR A 147 -7.32 -15.90 2.16
CA TYR A 147 -8.44 -15.17 2.74
C TYR A 147 -9.80 -15.79 2.35
N GLY A 148 -10.55 -16.19 3.37
CA GLY A 148 -11.86 -16.82 3.21
C GLY A 148 -13.01 -15.87 2.87
N ARG A 149 -12.81 -14.57 2.94
CA ARG A 149 -13.85 -13.55 2.73
C ARG A 149 -13.22 -12.24 2.30
N ASN A 150 -14.01 -11.39 1.66
CA ASN A 150 -13.59 -10.02 1.36
C ASN A 150 -13.44 -9.23 2.65
N SER A 151 -12.52 -8.29 2.66
CA SER A 151 -12.45 -7.30 3.72
C SER A 151 -13.64 -6.32 3.65
N LEU A 152 -14.09 -5.84 4.81
CA LEU A 152 -15.04 -4.72 4.88
C LEU A 152 -14.38 -3.38 4.50
N ILE A 153 -13.05 -3.31 4.57
CA ILE A 153 -12.28 -2.14 4.17
C ILE A 153 -11.92 -2.33 2.69
N PRO A 154 -12.30 -1.40 1.79
CA PRO A 154 -11.96 -1.47 0.38
C PRO A 154 -10.46 -1.70 0.17
N MET A 155 -10.10 -2.61 -0.75
CA MET A 155 -8.70 -2.90 -1.15
C MET A 155 -7.77 -3.36 -0.02
N LYS A 156 -8.30 -3.80 1.13
CA LYS A 156 -7.48 -4.37 2.20
C LYS A 156 -7.07 -5.82 1.93
N TYR A 157 -8.02 -6.64 1.52
CA TYR A 157 -7.79 -7.97 0.96
C TYR A 157 -9.09 -8.48 0.32
N SER A 158 -8.94 -9.39 -0.62
CA SER A 158 -10.03 -10.04 -1.36
C SER A 158 -10.16 -11.51 -0.99
N LYS A 159 -11.35 -12.06 -1.17
CA LYS A 159 -11.60 -13.50 -1.05
C LYS A 159 -10.72 -14.25 -2.06
N GLY A 160 -10.06 -15.29 -1.59
CA GLY A 160 -9.15 -16.10 -2.39
C GLY A 160 -7.72 -15.57 -2.44
N GLU A 161 -7.44 -14.36 -1.93
CA GLU A 161 -6.11 -13.76 -1.93
C GLU A 161 -5.17 -14.49 -0.95
N PHE A 162 -3.97 -14.83 -1.43
CA PHE A 162 -2.90 -15.40 -0.63
C PHE A 162 -2.26 -14.32 0.26
N PHE A 163 -1.95 -14.69 1.51
CA PHE A 163 -1.21 -13.82 2.41
C PHE A 163 -0.02 -14.54 3.04
N TYR A 164 1.03 -13.76 3.29
CA TYR A 164 2.22 -14.19 4.00
C TYR A 164 2.68 -13.06 4.91
N ILE A 165 2.61 -13.28 6.22
CA ILE A 165 2.84 -12.26 7.25
C ILE A 165 3.94 -12.74 8.18
N LEU A 166 5.00 -11.95 8.28
CA LEU A 166 6.06 -12.14 9.26
C LEU A 166 5.73 -11.33 10.50
N GLU A 167 5.84 -11.95 11.67
CA GLU A 167 5.74 -11.28 12.96
C GLU A 167 7.12 -11.20 13.60
N LEU A 168 7.54 -9.97 13.92
CA LEU A 168 8.83 -9.67 14.53
C LEU A 168 8.73 -9.64 16.06
N LYS A 169 9.86 -9.82 16.77
CA LYS A 169 9.94 -9.78 18.24
C LYS A 169 9.38 -8.51 18.89
N ASN A 170 9.42 -7.37 18.17
CA ASN A 170 8.85 -6.10 18.62
C ASN A 170 7.32 -6.00 18.39
N GLY A 171 6.66 -7.06 17.90
CA GLY A 171 5.24 -7.10 17.59
C GLY A 171 4.87 -6.56 16.20
N GLN A 172 5.85 -6.07 15.43
CA GLN A 172 5.61 -5.57 14.08
C GLN A 172 5.25 -6.69 13.11
N LYS A 173 4.37 -6.38 12.16
CA LYS A 173 3.91 -7.31 11.13
C LYS A 173 4.33 -6.84 9.75
N VAL A 174 5.11 -7.65 9.06
CA VAL A 174 5.55 -7.39 7.68
C VAL A 174 4.71 -8.24 6.74
N HIS A 175 3.96 -7.59 5.87
CA HIS A 175 3.09 -8.24 4.89
C HIS A 175 3.83 -8.40 3.57
N LEU A 176 4.12 -9.65 3.17
CA LEU A 176 4.86 -9.93 1.94
C LEU A 176 3.98 -9.95 0.71
N ASN A 177 2.67 -10.16 0.86
CA ASN A 177 1.73 -10.21 -0.26
C ASN A 177 1.32 -8.82 -0.79
N ARG A 178 1.99 -7.75 -0.33
CA ARG A 178 1.75 -6.35 -0.76
C ARG A 178 2.96 -5.82 -1.50
N VAL A 179 3.42 -6.62 -2.46
CA VAL A 179 4.66 -6.36 -3.19
C VAL A 179 4.50 -5.12 -4.07
N CYS A 180 5.49 -4.23 -3.94
CA CYS A 180 5.68 -3.11 -4.85
C CYS A 180 6.49 -3.54 -6.06
N GLY A 181 7.58 -4.25 -5.79
CA GLY A 181 8.43 -4.87 -6.79
C GLY A 181 9.34 -5.93 -6.18
N THR A 182 9.95 -6.68 -7.08
CA THR A 182 10.89 -7.75 -6.80
C THR A 182 12.16 -7.48 -7.58
N LYS A 183 13.25 -8.13 -7.16
CA LYS A 183 14.48 -8.10 -7.95
C LYS A 183 14.25 -8.80 -9.29
N ASP A 184 14.76 -8.18 -10.36
CA ASP A 184 14.73 -8.69 -11.74
C ASP A 184 13.30 -8.99 -12.26
N ASP A 185 12.28 -8.30 -11.74
CA ASP A 185 10.87 -8.50 -12.06
C ASP A 185 10.39 -9.97 -11.87
N GLU A 186 11.03 -10.73 -10.98
CA GLU A 186 10.63 -12.10 -10.68
C GLU A 186 9.24 -12.11 -10.01
N HIS A 187 8.39 -13.08 -10.34
CA HIS A 187 7.08 -13.16 -9.71
C HIS A 187 7.18 -13.33 -8.19
N ASP A 188 6.42 -12.52 -7.44
CA ASP A 188 6.46 -12.44 -5.97
C ASP A 188 6.35 -13.80 -5.25
N PHE A 189 5.50 -14.72 -5.71
CA PHE A 189 5.35 -16.05 -5.13
C PHE A 189 6.64 -16.87 -5.17
N LEU A 190 7.50 -16.68 -6.18
CA LEU A 190 8.81 -17.35 -6.25
C LEU A 190 9.78 -16.78 -5.21
N VAL A 191 9.81 -15.47 -5.07
CA VAL A 191 10.62 -14.78 -4.05
C VAL A 191 10.16 -15.16 -2.65
N ILE A 192 8.85 -15.16 -2.39
CA ILE A 192 8.25 -15.57 -1.12
C ILE A 192 8.57 -17.04 -0.83
N ARG A 193 8.57 -17.93 -1.83
CA ARG A 193 8.98 -19.33 -1.64
C ARG A 193 10.43 -19.44 -1.16
N ARG A 194 11.36 -18.68 -1.75
CA ARG A 194 12.78 -18.64 -1.34
C ARG A 194 12.94 -18.13 0.09
N ILE A 195 12.20 -17.07 0.46
CA ILE A 195 12.17 -16.55 1.83
C ILE A 195 11.61 -17.60 2.79
N ASP A 196 10.52 -18.27 2.40
CA ASP A 196 9.86 -19.28 3.21
C ASP A 196 10.78 -20.47 3.53
N ASP A 197 11.50 -21.00 2.53
CA ASP A 197 12.48 -22.06 2.75
C ASP A 197 13.55 -21.64 3.77
N LYS A 198 14.07 -20.42 3.66
CA LYS A 198 15.09 -19.91 4.59
C LYS A 198 14.57 -19.82 6.02
N LEU A 199 13.35 -19.33 6.21
CA LEU A 199 12.80 -19.12 7.54
C LEU A 199 12.33 -20.42 8.20
N VAL A 200 11.74 -21.33 7.42
CA VAL A 200 11.36 -22.66 7.90
C VAL A 200 12.60 -23.45 8.29
N ASN A 201 13.65 -23.50 7.45
CA ASN A 201 14.91 -24.18 7.79
C ASN A 201 15.60 -23.65 9.06
N ARG A 202 15.34 -22.40 9.44
CA ARG A 202 15.79 -21.78 10.71
C ARG A 202 14.93 -22.11 11.92
N ARG A 203 13.94 -23.01 11.77
CA ARG A 203 12.96 -23.38 12.81
C ARG A 203 12.04 -22.24 13.25
N THR A 204 11.78 -21.27 12.38
CA THR A 204 10.78 -20.23 12.66
C THR A 204 9.41 -20.88 12.81
N LEU A 205 8.65 -20.49 13.84
CA LEU A 205 7.29 -21.01 14.06
C LEU A 205 6.39 -20.59 12.89
N LYS A 206 5.81 -21.57 12.19
CA LYS A 206 4.92 -21.30 11.07
C LYS A 206 3.51 -21.79 11.35
N VAL A 207 2.55 -20.88 11.28
CA VAL A 207 1.12 -21.18 11.29
C VAL A 207 0.63 -21.02 9.86
N SER A 208 0.36 -22.15 9.23
CA SER A 208 -0.13 -22.24 7.86
C SER A 208 -1.54 -22.81 7.82
N SER A 209 -2.35 -22.35 6.88
CA SER A 209 -3.69 -22.91 6.64
C SER A 209 -3.91 -23.17 5.17
N MET A 210 -4.24 -24.42 4.84
CA MET A 210 -4.77 -24.83 3.53
C MET A 210 -6.25 -24.45 3.36
N GLY A 211 -6.89 -23.88 4.38
CA GLY A 211 -8.27 -23.44 4.31
C GLY A 211 -8.46 -22.40 3.21
N ASN A 212 -9.46 -22.61 2.36
CA ASN A 212 -9.79 -21.78 1.19
C ASN A 212 -8.76 -21.81 0.04
N PHE A 213 -7.77 -22.70 0.06
CA PHE A 213 -6.75 -22.80 -1.00
C PHE A 213 -7.37 -22.96 -2.39
N GLU A 214 -8.43 -23.75 -2.53
CA GLU A 214 -9.13 -23.96 -3.81
C GLU A 214 -9.54 -22.64 -4.48
N ARG A 215 -9.80 -21.59 -3.72
CA ARG A 215 -10.20 -20.28 -4.26
C ARG A 215 -9.06 -19.54 -4.96
N THR A 216 -7.81 -19.94 -4.75
CA THR A 216 -6.68 -19.40 -5.52
C THR A 216 -6.76 -19.83 -6.99
N THR A 217 -7.37 -20.99 -7.27
CA THR A 217 -7.52 -21.52 -8.63
C THR A 217 -8.55 -20.78 -9.47
N ASP A 218 -9.39 -19.94 -8.85
CA ASP A 218 -10.41 -19.16 -9.54
C ASP A 218 -9.79 -18.08 -10.48
N TYR A 219 -8.55 -17.66 -10.22
CA TYR A 219 -7.93 -16.53 -10.92
C TYR A 219 -6.40 -16.62 -11.12
N LEU A 220 -5.74 -17.66 -10.59
CA LEU A 220 -4.30 -17.88 -10.78
C LEU A 220 -4.03 -19.12 -11.64
N ASP A 221 -3.04 -19.01 -12.52
CA ASP A 221 -2.51 -20.14 -13.26
C ASP A 221 -1.86 -21.18 -12.34
N LYS A 222 -1.84 -22.42 -12.82
CA LYS A 222 -1.37 -23.58 -12.06
C LYS A 222 0.03 -23.39 -11.47
N ILE A 223 0.94 -22.77 -12.22
CA ILE A 223 2.31 -22.52 -11.75
C ILE A 223 2.34 -21.72 -10.45
N TYR A 224 1.43 -20.75 -10.28
CA TYR A 224 1.36 -19.91 -9.09
C TYR A 224 0.60 -20.60 -7.96
N THR A 225 -0.48 -21.32 -8.26
CA THR A 225 -1.22 -22.09 -7.25
C THR A 225 -0.36 -23.20 -6.67
N ASP A 226 0.48 -23.85 -7.50
CA ASP A 226 1.42 -24.87 -7.05
C ASP A 226 2.47 -24.26 -6.10
N LYS A 227 3.00 -23.07 -6.40
CA LYS A 227 3.92 -22.36 -5.50
C LYS A 227 3.28 -21.94 -4.19
N ILE A 228 2.05 -21.44 -4.22
CA ILE A 228 1.29 -21.15 -3.00
C ILE A 228 1.08 -22.43 -2.20
N GLN A 229 0.72 -23.54 -2.86
CA GLN A 229 0.54 -24.83 -2.19
C GLN A 229 1.83 -25.31 -1.51
N ASP A 230 2.97 -25.21 -2.21
CA ASP A 230 4.28 -25.56 -1.66
C ASP A 230 4.59 -24.73 -0.42
N ILE A 231 4.37 -23.41 -0.48
CA ILE A 231 4.53 -22.52 0.69
C ILE A 231 3.61 -22.96 1.82
N LEU A 232 2.33 -23.23 1.56
CA LEU A 232 1.39 -23.58 2.63
C LEU A 232 1.70 -24.94 3.27
N LYS A 233 2.23 -25.91 2.52
CA LYS A 233 2.60 -27.24 3.02
C LYS A 233 3.97 -27.30 3.68
N ASN A 234 4.85 -26.33 3.41
CA ASN A 234 6.19 -26.29 3.98
C ASN A 234 6.16 -25.91 5.47
N THR A 235 6.06 -26.89 6.36
CA THR A 235 6.04 -26.68 7.82
C THR A 235 7.17 -27.46 8.50
N ASN A 236 7.68 -26.91 9.61
CA ASN A 236 8.62 -27.61 10.50
C ASN A 236 7.94 -28.68 11.33
#